data_AF-A0A6I4W165-F1
#
_entry.id   AF-A0A6I4W165-F1
#
_cell.length_a   1.000
_cell.length_b   1.000
_cell.length_c   1.000
_cell.angle_alpha   90.00
_cell.angle_beta   90.00
_cell.angle_gamma   90.00
#
_symmetry.space_group_name_H-M   'P 1'
#
loop_
_entity.id
_entity.type
_entity.pdbx_description
1 polymer ?
#
loop_
_entity_poly.entity_id
_entity_poly.type
_entity_poly.pdbx_seq_one_letter_code
_entity_poly.pdbx_strand_id
1 'polypeptide(L)'
;MSSVWKLEKPVKRGYKEKNRSGISFIGSYGPLRITIEPVTNQTPEWTDRKITCSQAYVAIDHSEEDSYVSFNLRNNQTFLVQRGQKYFQIITDGRTETFFFFKGEKFLPEFDRLKTCVQIDTHHFS
;
A
#
# COMPACT_ATOMS: atom_id res chain seq x y z
N MET A 1 -3.66 -20.78 15.19
CA MET A 1 -2.38 -20.10 15.51
C MET A 1 -2.39 -18.74 14.83
N SER A 2 -2.32 -17.64 15.58
CA SER A 2 -2.26 -16.29 15.00
C SER A 2 -0.90 -16.11 14.33
N SER A 3 -0.83 -16.28 13.01
CA SER A 3 0.33 -15.85 12.24
C SER A 3 0.49 -14.35 12.48
N VAL A 4 1.59 -13.96 13.15
CA VAL A 4 1.89 -12.55 13.36
C VAL A 4 2.21 -11.96 11.99
N TRP A 5 1.39 -11.03 11.51
CA TRP A 5 1.64 -10.30 10.28
C TRP A 5 2.89 -9.44 10.48
N LYS A 6 4.02 -9.88 9.91
CA LYS A 6 5.33 -9.24 10.03
C LYS A 6 5.58 -8.35 8.83
N LEU A 7 6.16 -7.18 9.09
CA LEU A 7 6.67 -6.28 8.07
C LEU A 7 8.12 -6.64 7.78
N GLU A 8 8.39 -7.06 6.55
CA GLU A 8 9.76 -7.32 6.11
C GLU A 8 10.44 -6.00 5.71
N LYS A 9 11.77 -5.97 5.79
CA LYS A 9 12.54 -4.84 5.29
C LYS A 9 12.32 -4.72 3.78
N PRO A 10 12.01 -3.52 3.25
CA PRO A 10 11.73 -3.40 1.83
C PRO A 10 13.03 -3.52 1.04
N VAL A 11 12.92 -4.13 -0.14
CA VAL A 11 13.92 -4.02 -1.18
C VAL A 11 13.69 -2.71 -1.93
N LYS A 12 14.71 -1.86 -1.99
CA LYS A 12 14.72 -0.64 -2.80
C LYS A 12 15.18 -1.00 -4.21
N ARG A 13 14.36 -0.72 -5.23
CA ARG A 13 14.70 -0.96 -6.65
C ARG A 13 14.53 0.31 -7.46
N GLY A 14 15.52 0.63 -8.29
CA GLY A 14 15.36 1.63 -9.34
C GLY A 14 14.67 1.00 -10.55
N TYR A 15 13.83 1.75 -11.24
CA TYR A 15 13.24 1.33 -12.51
C TYR A 15 13.32 2.44 -13.55
N LYS A 16 13.26 2.04 -14.82
CA LYS A 16 13.17 2.92 -15.98
C LYS A 16 12.22 2.32 -16.99
N GLU A 17 11.04 2.90 -17.09
CA GLU A 17 10.05 2.62 -18.12
C GLU A 17 10.02 3.75 -19.14
N LYS A 18 9.44 3.49 -20.32
CA LYS A 18 9.58 4.29 -21.55
C LYS A 18 9.63 5.81 -21.35
N ASN A 19 8.84 6.36 -20.42
CA ASN A 19 8.80 7.79 -20.09
C ASN A 19 8.93 8.11 -18.59
N ARG A 20 9.30 7.14 -17.74
CA ARG A 20 9.35 7.31 -16.29
C ARG A 20 10.53 6.55 -15.69
N SER A 21 11.37 7.25 -14.93
CA SER A 21 12.31 6.60 -14.02
C SER A 21 11.90 6.88 -12.59
N GLY A 22 12.08 5.91 -11.72
CA GLY A 22 11.67 6.04 -10.33
C GLY A 22 12.37 5.05 -9.43
N ILE A 23 11.97 5.09 -8.15
CA ILE A 23 12.40 4.16 -7.12
C ILE A 23 11.15 3.54 -6.54
N SER A 24 11.15 2.21 -6.43
CA SER A 24 10.14 1.45 -5.70
C SER A 24 10.73 0.85 -4.42
N PHE A 25 9.89 0.78 -3.39
CA PHE A 25 10.13 0.10 -2.13
C PHE A 25 9.14 -1.05 -2.05
N ILE A 26 9.64 -2.28 -2.06
CA ILE A 26 8.81 -3.49 -2.19
C ILE A 26 9.11 -4.41 -1.00
N GLY A 27 8.08 -4.86 -0.31
CA GLY A 27 8.24 -5.80 0.80
C GLY A 27 6.97 -6.57 1.11
N SER A 28 7.13 -7.67 1.83
CA SER A 28 6.03 -8.54 2.23
C SER A 28 5.40 -8.07 3.55
N TYR A 29 4.08 -8.26 3.66
CA TYR A 29 3.31 -8.06 4.87
C TYR A 29 2.26 -9.16 5.03
N GLY A 30 2.61 -10.23 5.75
CA GLY A 30 1.79 -11.44 5.77
C GLY A 30 1.67 -12.04 4.35
N PRO A 31 0.47 -12.38 3.86
CA PRO A 31 0.24 -12.86 2.49
C PRO A 31 0.23 -11.73 1.44
N LEU A 32 0.49 -10.48 1.85
CA LEU A 32 0.45 -9.34 0.95
C LEU A 32 1.85 -8.95 0.52
N ARG A 33 1.95 -8.45 -0.71
CA ARG A 33 3.09 -7.67 -1.19
C ARG A 33 2.66 -6.21 -1.24
N ILE A 34 3.46 -5.33 -0.63
CA ILE A 34 3.25 -3.89 -0.69
C ILE A 34 4.35 -3.28 -1.54
N THR A 35 3.96 -2.46 -2.51
CA THR A 35 4.85 -1.68 -3.36
C THR A 35 4.55 -0.19 -3.15
N ILE A 36 5.58 0.60 -2.86
CA ILE A 36 5.48 2.05 -2.71
C ILE A 36 6.43 2.72 -3.70
N GLU A 37 5.89 3.62 -4.51
CA GLU A 37 6.64 4.47 -5.42
C GLU A 37 6.42 5.94 -5.05
N PRO A 38 7.37 6.58 -4.36
CA PRO A 38 7.29 7.99 -4.06
C PRO A 38 7.26 8.84 -5.34
N VAL A 39 6.40 9.86 -5.36
CA VAL A 39 6.35 10.84 -6.46
C VAL A 39 7.49 11.86 -6.34
N THR A 40 7.97 12.10 -5.12
CA THR A 40 9.09 12.99 -4.81
C THR A 40 10.30 12.20 -4.31
N ASN A 41 11.40 12.88 -3.98
CA ASN A 41 12.56 12.24 -3.34
C ASN A 41 12.29 11.83 -1.87
N GLN A 42 11.05 11.95 -1.38
CA GLN A 42 10.69 11.54 -0.03
C GLN A 42 10.74 10.02 0.10
N THR A 43 11.60 9.54 1.01
CA THR A 43 11.71 8.11 1.29
C THR A 43 10.59 7.68 2.24
N PRO A 44 9.83 6.60 1.93
CA PRO A 44 8.85 6.03 2.86
C PRO A 44 9.51 5.63 4.17
N GLU A 45 8.83 5.86 5.29
CA GLU A 45 9.24 5.29 6.56
C GLU A 45 8.79 3.83 6.59
N TRP A 46 9.71 2.89 6.38
CA TRP A 46 9.41 1.46 6.39
C TRP A 46 10.32 0.75 7.39
N THR A 47 9.71 0.29 8.48
CA THR A 47 10.38 -0.41 9.59
C THR A 47 9.72 -1.77 9.81
N ASP A 48 10.26 -2.56 10.74
CA ASP A 48 9.62 -3.80 11.20
C ASP A 48 8.32 -3.56 11.99
N ARG A 49 8.02 -2.30 12.35
CA ARG A 49 6.85 -1.91 13.15
C ARG A 49 5.75 -1.23 12.34
N LYS A 50 6.11 -0.46 11.32
CA LYS A 50 5.15 0.29 10.50
C LYS A 50 5.71 0.65 9.13
N ILE A 51 4.78 0.91 8.22
CA ILE A 51 5.00 1.61 6.95
C ILE A 51 4.25 2.93 7.01
N THR A 52 4.88 4.03 6.62
CA THR A 52 4.24 5.34 6.47
C THR A 52 4.77 6.05 5.23
N CYS A 53 3.87 6.53 4.37
CA CYS A 53 4.25 7.33 3.20
C CYS A 53 3.18 8.36 2.84
N SER A 54 3.60 9.41 2.16
CA SER A 54 2.79 10.50 1.61
C SER A 54 3.25 10.77 0.18
N GLN A 55 2.38 11.34 -0.66
CA GLN A 55 2.71 11.69 -2.06
C GLN A 55 3.39 10.52 -2.79
N ALA A 56 2.75 9.35 -2.74
CA ALA A 56 3.26 8.12 -3.30
C ALA A 56 2.14 7.37 -4.01
N TYR A 57 2.51 6.62 -5.03
CA TYR A 57 1.73 5.50 -5.51
C TYR A 57 1.93 4.32 -4.56
N VAL A 58 0.84 3.66 -4.20
CA VAL A 58 0.82 2.47 -3.33
C VAL A 58 0.08 1.37 -4.09
N ALA A 59 0.71 0.20 -4.19
CA ALA A 59 0.05 -1.02 -4.64
C ALA A 59 0.14 -2.09 -3.55
N ILE A 60 -0.94 -2.84 -3.38
CA ILE A 60 -1.06 -3.93 -2.42
C ILE A 60 -1.61 -5.12 -3.20
N ASP A 61 -0.77 -6.15 -3.36
CA ASP A 61 -1.07 -7.37 -4.09
C ASP A 61 -1.23 -8.52 -3.09
N HIS A 62 -2.18 -9.42 -3.33
CA HIS A 62 -2.19 -10.70 -2.63
C HIS A 62 -1.24 -11.67 -3.34
N SER A 63 -0.29 -12.30 -2.64
CA SER A 63 0.73 -13.11 -3.32
C SER A 63 0.19 -14.38 -3.99
N GLU A 64 -0.98 -14.84 -3.56
CA GLU A 64 -1.60 -16.10 -4.02
C GLU A 64 -2.89 -15.89 -4.83
N GLU A 65 -3.48 -14.69 -4.76
CA GLU A 65 -4.67 -14.36 -5.54
C GLU A 65 -4.21 -13.39 -6.65
N ASP A 66 -4.63 -13.58 -7.90
CA ASP A 66 -4.37 -12.62 -8.97
C ASP A 66 -5.27 -11.39 -8.78
N SER A 67 -5.01 -10.67 -7.69
CA SER A 67 -5.85 -9.61 -7.16
C SER A 67 -4.99 -8.60 -6.43
N TYR A 68 -5.15 -7.35 -6.81
CA TYR A 68 -4.41 -6.24 -6.23
C TYR A 68 -5.28 -4.99 -6.16
N VAL A 69 -4.86 -4.05 -5.33
CA VAL A 69 -5.38 -2.68 -5.31
C VAL A 69 -4.22 -1.71 -5.43
N SER A 70 -4.41 -0.66 -6.21
CA SER A 70 -3.44 0.42 -6.28
C SER A 70 -4.07 1.80 -6.35
N PHE A 71 -3.36 2.78 -5.80
CA PHE A 71 -3.84 4.14 -5.66
C PHE A 71 -2.70 5.14 -5.46
N ASN A 72 -2.98 6.39 -5.80
CA ASN A 72 -2.13 7.54 -5.53
C ASN A 72 -2.63 8.30 -4.30
N LEU A 73 -1.70 8.63 -3.41
CA LEU A 73 -1.94 9.53 -2.27
C LEU A 73 -1.84 10.99 -2.73
N ARG A 74 -2.85 11.79 -2.40
CA ARG A 74 -2.82 13.26 -2.59
C ARG A 74 -1.87 13.91 -1.57
N ASN A 75 -1.57 15.21 -1.78
CA ASN A 75 -0.60 15.95 -0.96
C ASN A 75 -0.90 15.96 0.55
N ASN A 76 -2.18 15.90 0.92
CA ASN A 76 -2.64 15.89 2.31
C ASN A 76 -2.92 14.49 2.86
N GLN A 77 -2.51 13.44 2.15
CA GLN A 77 -2.83 12.05 2.49
C GLN A 77 -1.59 11.26 2.89
N THR A 78 -1.75 10.45 3.93
CA THR A 78 -0.74 9.53 4.43
C THR A 78 -1.29 8.11 4.48
N PHE A 79 -0.57 7.17 3.89
CA PHE A 79 -0.82 5.74 4.05
C PHE A 79 -0.06 5.23 5.28
N LEU A 80 -0.73 4.40 6.10
CA LEU A 80 -0.17 3.81 7.30
C LEU A 80 -0.54 2.33 7.40
N VAL A 81 0.44 1.48 7.67
CA VAL A 81 0.27 0.09 8.10
C VAL A 81 1.09 -0.11 9.35
N GLN A 82 0.52 -0.71 10.40
CA GLN A 82 1.29 -1.11 11.58
C GLN A 82 1.33 -2.63 11.70
N ARG A 83 2.46 -3.15 12.19
CA ARG A 83 2.69 -4.58 12.37
C ARG A 83 1.54 -5.25 13.13
N GLY A 84 1.11 -6.41 12.64
CA GLY A 84 0.06 -7.21 13.26
C GLY A 84 -1.36 -6.77 12.90
N GLN A 85 -1.56 -5.61 12.28
CA GLN A 85 -2.88 -5.16 11.84
C GLN A 85 -3.27 -5.81 10.51
N LYS A 86 -4.51 -6.27 10.41
CA LYS A 86 -5.10 -6.81 9.17
C LYS A 86 -5.83 -5.74 8.35
N TYR A 87 -5.40 -4.49 8.51
CA TYR A 87 -5.93 -3.32 7.82
C TYR A 87 -4.79 -2.33 7.56
N PHE A 88 -5.03 -1.40 6.65
CA PHE A 88 -4.25 -0.18 6.48
C PHE A 88 -5.11 1.04 6.80
N GLN A 89 -4.47 2.19 6.92
CA GLN A 89 -5.14 3.44 7.21
C GLN A 89 -4.75 4.50 6.19
N ILE A 90 -5.71 5.36 5.85
CA ILE A 90 -5.49 6.59 5.09
C ILE A 90 -5.80 7.75 6.05
N ILE A 91 -4.81 8.60 6.28
CA ILE A 91 -4.94 9.80 7.10
C ILE A 91 -5.05 11.00 6.16
N THR A 92 -6.15 11.73 6.19
CA THR A 92 -6.40 12.94 5.38
C THR A 92 -6.66 14.12 6.31
N ASP A 93 -5.82 15.14 6.27
CA ASP A 93 -5.93 16.33 7.14
C ASP A 93 -6.10 15.98 8.64
N GLY A 94 -5.38 14.94 9.09
CA GLY A 94 -5.43 14.45 10.48
C GLY A 94 -6.61 13.52 10.81
N ARG A 95 -7.57 13.32 9.90
CA ARG A 95 -8.66 12.35 10.07
C ARG A 95 -8.25 10.98 9.54
N THR A 96 -8.50 9.93 10.31
CA THR A 96 -8.07 8.57 9.98
C THR A 96 -9.24 7.71 9.51
N GLU A 97 -9.09 7.13 8.34
CA GLU A 97 -9.96 6.06 7.83
C GLU A 97 -9.20 4.73 7.80
N THR A 98 -9.86 3.64 8.19
CA THR A 98 -9.25 2.30 8.32
C THR A 98 -9.86 1.34 7.32
N PHE A 99 -9.07 0.66 6.49
CA PHE A 99 -9.49 -0.25 5.43
C PHE A 99 -8.95 -1.67 5.68
N PHE A 100 -9.84 -2.64 5.86
CA PHE A 100 -9.42 -4.04 6.04
C PHE A 100 -8.90 -4.63 4.74
N PHE A 101 -7.80 -5.40 4.79
CA PHE A 101 -7.26 -6.04 3.58
C PHE A 101 -8.21 -7.11 3.01
N PHE A 102 -8.97 -7.78 3.89
CA PHE A 102 -9.86 -8.88 3.54
C PHE A 102 -11.29 -8.60 3.98
N LYS A 103 -12.24 -9.05 3.16
CA LYS A 103 -13.64 -9.16 3.53
C LYS A 103 -13.98 -10.64 3.63
N GLY A 104 -13.96 -11.18 4.85
CA GLY A 104 -13.92 -12.62 5.07
C GLY A 104 -12.53 -13.15 4.71
N GLU A 105 -12.46 -14.11 3.79
CA GLU A 105 -11.20 -14.70 3.31
C GLU A 105 -10.71 -14.11 2.00
N LYS A 106 -11.52 -13.29 1.32
CA LYS A 106 -11.20 -12.75 0.00
C LYS A 106 -10.45 -11.41 0.11
N PHE A 107 -9.38 -11.26 -0.67
CA PHE A 107 -8.68 -9.98 -0.80
C PHE A 107 -9.51 -8.99 -1.64
N LEU A 108 -10.24 -8.12 -0.95
CA LEU A 108 -11.07 -7.06 -1.54
C LEU A 108 -11.14 -5.90 -0.55
N PRO A 109 -10.10 -5.05 -0.45
CA PRO A 109 -10.06 -3.98 0.54
C PRO A 109 -11.08 -2.89 0.21
N GLU A 110 -12.28 -2.99 0.78
CA GLU A 110 -13.40 -2.03 0.78
C GLU A 110 -13.37 -1.01 -0.38
N PHE A 111 -13.26 -1.52 -1.61
CA PHE A 111 -12.83 -0.73 -2.77
C PHE A 111 -13.73 0.49 -3.01
N ASP A 112 -15.04 0.31 -2.84
CA ASP A 112 -16.03 1.37 -2.98
C ASP A 112 -15.86 2.51 -1.97
N ARG A 113 -15.38 2.23 -0.76
CA ARG A 113 -15.04 3.27 0.21
C ARG A 113 -13.68 3.86 -0.11
N LEU A 114 -12.71 3.03 -0.47
CA LEU A 114 -11.35 3.47 -0.76
C LEU A 114 -11.30 4.50 -1.91
N LYS A 115 -12.07 4.28 -2.97
CA LYS A 115 -12.15 5.21 -4.12
C LYS A 115 -12.72 6.60 -3.77
N THR A 116 -13.42 6.73 -2.65
CA THR A 116 -13.90 8.04 -2.17
C THR A 116 -12.81 8.81 -1.44
N CYS A 117 -11.78 8.11 -0.95
CA CYS A 117 -10.69 8.69 -0.18
C CYS A 117 -9.47 8.98 -1.06
N VAL A 118 -9.02 8.01 -1.87
CA VAL A 118 -7.79 8.11 -2.67
C VAL A 118 -8.07 8.11 -4.16
N GLN A 119 -7.09 8.52 -4.98
CA GLN A 119 -7.18 8.37 -6.43
C GLN A 119 -6.79 6.94 -6.81
N ILE A 120 -7.77 6.11 -7.16
CA ILE A 120 -7.53 4.74 -7.61
C ILE A 120 -6.92 4.76 -9.03
N ASP A 121 -5.83 4.03 -9.22
CA ASP A 121 -5.35 3.69 -10.56
C ASP A 121 -5.97 2.35 -10.95
N THR A 122 -7.10 2.39 -11.64
CA THR A 122 -7.70 1.16 -12.18
C THR A 122 -6.87 0.66 -13.36
N HIS A 123 -5.83 -0.12 -13.08
CA HIS A 123 -5.30 -1.08 -14.03
C HIS A 123 -6.00 -2.42 -13.75
N HIS A 124 -7.28 -2.56 -14.12
CA HIS A 124 -7.85 -3.90 -14.24
C HIS A 124 -7.10 -4.60 -15.39
N PHE A 125 -6.14 -5.46 -15.08
CA PHE A 125 -5.70 -6.47 -16.04
C PHE A 125 -6.78 -7.55 -16.03
N SER A 126 -7.65 -7.49 -17.04
CA SER A 126 -8.47 -8.62 -17.49
C SER A 126 -7.61 -9.70 -18.11
#